data_AF-A0A9X2C7L1-F1
#
_entry.id   AF-A0A9X2C7L1-F1
#
_cell.length_a   1.000
_cell.length_b   1.000
_cell.length_c   1.000
_cell.angle_alpha   90.00
_cell.angle_beta   90.00
_cell.angle_gamma   90.00
#
_symmetry.space_group_name_H-M   'P 1'
#
loop_
_entity.id
_entity.type
_entity.pdbx_description
1 polymer ?
#
loop_
_entity_poly.entity_id
_entity_poly.type
_entity_poly.pdbx_seq_one_letter_code
_entity_poly.pdbx_strand_id
1 'polypeptide(L)'
;MEQSAHNVASVLAAQPTLDADGLDALVRQAASPKVLGDYEMVISKVSLDRSMTWKPLQRGSVTGICPSYSQGRQYVGGLPEEETQDADKDEDGVSQRSVIVVQLCRNSSALLLGSALLMDKEMEALAFSRMLYDEPELDKQLSREAGIEAEEKDDAG
;
A
#
# COMPACT_ATOMS: atom_id res chain seq x y z
N MET A 1 12.55 -9.00 -0.78
CA MET A 1 11.64 -7.89 -0.41
C MET A 1 10.96 -7.33 -1.64
N GLU A 2 11.71 -6.85 -2.63
CA GLU A 2 11.16 -6.30 -3.89
C GLU A 2 10.16 -7.25 -4.57
N GLN A 3 10.54 -8.53 -4.76
CA GLN A 3 9.64 -9.53 -5.34
C GLN A 3 8.36 -9.71 -4.52
N SER A 4 8.45 -9.68 -3.19
CA SER A 4 7.30 -9.78 -2.28
C SER A 4 6.37 -8.57 -2.44
N ALA A 5 6.92 -7.36 -2.40
CA ALA A 5 6.17 -6.12 -2.58
C ALA A 5 5.49 -6.08 -3.95
N HIS A 6 6.21 -6.46 -5.01
CA HIS A 6 5.69 -6.49 -6.37
C HIS A 6 4.58 -7.54 -6.55
N ASN A 7 4.74 -8.74 -5.99
CA ASN A 7 3.71 -9.77 -6.06
C ASN A 7 2.42 -9.31 -5.36
N VAL A 8 2.54 -8.75 -4.15
CA VAL A 8 1.37 -8.20 -3.44
C VAL A 8 0.71 -7.09 -4.25
N ALA A 9 1.49 -6.10 -4.73
CA ALA A 9 0.97 -4.98 -5.51
C ALA A 9 0.23 -5.47 -6.76
N SER A 10 0.84 -6.38 -7.53
CA SER A 10 0.28 -6.90 -8.77
C SER A 10 -0.99 -7.72 -8.56
N VAL A 11 -1.06 -8.53 -7.51
CA VAL A 11 -2.26 -9.34 -7.25
C VAL A 11 -3.41 -8.43 -6.83
N LEU A 12 -3.17 -7.49 -5.90
CA LEU A 12 -4.20 -6.57 -5.41
C LEU A 12 -4.72 -5.65 -6.51
N ALA A 13 -3.83 -5.13 -7.36
CA ALA A 13 -4.22 -4.26 -8.48
C ALA A 13 -5.12 -4.96 -9.51
N ALA A 14 -5.10 -6.29 -9.55
CA ALA A 14 -5.93 -7.09 -10.46
C ALA A 14 -7.26 -7.56 -9.85
N GLN A 15 -7.51 -7.33 -8.56
CA GLN A 15 -8.74 -7.77 -7.91
C GLN A 15 -9.85 -6.73 -8.04
N PRO A 16 -11.09 -7.12 -8.39
CA PRO A 16 -12.26 -6.24 -8.29
C PRO A 16 -12.76 -6.09 -6.84
N THR A 17 -12.41 -7.05 -5.98
CA THR A 17 -12.84 -7.11 -4.57
C THR A 17 -11.65 -7.47 -3.68
N LEU A 18 -11.51 -6.81 -2.54
CA LEU A 18 -10.50 -7.11 -1.54
C LEU A 18 -11.18 -7.46 -0.22
N ASP A 19 -10.90 -8.66 0.27
CA ASP A 19 -11.33 -9.11 1.59
C ASP A 19 -10.11 -9.37 2.49
N ALA A 20 -10.35 -9.29 3.81
CA ALA A 20 -9.27 -9.39 4.79
C ALA A 20 -8.59 -10.75 4.78
N ASP A 21 -9.34 -11.84 4.61
CA ASP A 21 -8.81 -13.20 4.59
C ASP A 21 -7.91 -13.43 3.37
N GLY A 22 -8.32 -12.96 2.20
CA GLY A 22 -7.59 -13.00 0.94
C GLY A 22 -6.32 -12.17 0.99
N LEU A 23 -6.39 -10.95 1.52
CA LEU A 23 -5.21 -10.11 1.73
C LEU A 23 -4.22 -10.78 2.69
N ASP A 24 -4.68 -11.31 3.82
CA ASP A 24 -3.81 -11.97 4.78
C ASP A 24 -3.21 -13.26 4.22
N ALA A 25 -3.96 -14.03 3.42
CA ALA A 25 -3.45 -15.21 2.73
C ALA A 25 -2.34 -14.83 1.72
N LEU A 26 -2.58 -13.79 0.92
CA LEU A 26 -1.59 -13.26 -0.02
C LEU A 26 -0.32 -12.79 0.69
N VAL A 27 -0.45 -12.01 1.76
CA VAL A 27 0.69 -11.53 2.56
C VAL A 27 1.44 -12.71 3.19
N ARG A 28 0.74 -13.71 3.74
CA ARG A 28 1.38 -14.92 4.30
C ARG A 28 2.19 -15.68 3.25
N GLN A 29 1.71 -15.74 2.00
CA GLN A 29 2.41 -16.39 0.90
C GLN A 29 3.59 -15.57 0.37
N ALA A 30 3.38 -14.27 0.11
CA ALA A 30 4.36 -13.41 -0.54
C ALA A 30 5.42 -12.86 0.44
N ALA A 31 5.07 -12.70 1.71
CA ALA A 31 5.86 -12.05 2.75
C ALA A 31 5.92 -12.91 4.02
N SER A 32 6.30 -14.18 3.87
CA SER A 32 6.41 -15.10 5.01
C SER A 32 7.44 -14.60 6.04
N PRO A 33 7.13 -14.57 7.35
CA PRO A 33 8.09 -14.23 8.41
C PRO A 33 9.32 -15.13 8.42
N LYS A 34 9.22 -16.38 7.92
CA LYS A 34 10.39 -17.26 7.79
C LYS A 34 11.42 -16.75 6.80
N VAL A 35 10.98 -15.95 5.82
CA VAL A 35 11.82 -15.40 4.75
C VAL A 35 12.21 -13.96 5.07
N LEU A 36 11.26 -13.15 5.53
CA LEU A 36 11.45 -11.72 5.76
C LEU A 36 11.81 -11.35 7.20
N GLY A 37 11.63 -12.25 8.18
CA GLY A 37 11.76 -11.90 9.60
C GLY A 37 10.68 -10.91 10.03
N ASP A 38 11.05 -9.97 10.89
CA ASP A 38 10.17 -8.87 11.28
C ASP A 38 10.09 -7.80 10.20
N TYR A 39 8.87 -7.49 9.77
CA TYR A 39 8.60 -6.52 8.72
C TYR A 39 7.33 -5.73 9.00
N GLU A 40 7.25 -4.58 8.36
CA GLU A 40 6.04 -3.78 8.20
C GLU A 40 5.75 -3.65 6.72
N MET A 41 4.48 -3.74 6.36
CA MET A 41 3.97 -3.55 5.01
C MET A 41 2.85 -2.52 5.04
N VAL A 42 2.99 -1.48 4.22
CA VAL A 42 2.00 -0.42 4.06
C VAL A 42 1.47 -0.47 2.63
N ILE A 43 0.15 -0.64 2.50
CA ILE A 43 -0.53 -0.80 1.22
C ILE A 43 -1.44 0.42 1.02
N SER A 44 -1.22 1.15 -0.07
CA SER A 44 -1.98 2.36 -0.40
C SER A 44 -2.58 2.25 -1.79
N LYS A 45 -3.82 2.71 -1.97
CA LYS A 45 -4.36 3.07 -3.30
C LYS A 45 -4.13 4.55 -3.47
N VAL A 46 -3.51 4.90 -4.57
CA VAL A 46 -3.15 6.27 -4.89
C VAL A 46 -3.67 6.57 -6.29
N SER A 47 -4.55 7.56 -6.37
CA SER A 47 -5.00 8.13 -7.64
C SER A 47 -3.83 8.88 -8.32
N LEU A 48 -3.89 9.12 -9.63
CA LEU A 48 -2.83 9.85 -10.35
C LEU A 48 -2.66 11.30 -9.90
N ASP A 49 -3.71 11.90 -9.31
CA ASP A 49 -3.68 13.21 -8.66
C ASP A 49 -3.12 13.18 -7.22
N ARG A 50 -2.54 12.03 -6.82
CA ARG A 50 -1.99 11.73 -5.48
C ARG A 50 -3.04 11.65 -4.37
N SER A 51 -4.33 11.69 -4.68
CA SER A 51 -5.37 11.49 -3.69
C SER A 51 -5.44 10.02 -3.21
N MET A 52 -5.87 9.84 -1.97
CA MET A 52 -6.08 8.54 -1.34
C MET A 52 -7.52 8.48 -0.79
N THR A 53 -8.34 7.60 -1.36
CA THR A 53 -9.76 7.45 -0.96
C THR A 53 -9.91 6.72 0.38
N TRP A 54 -8.99 5.79 0.66
CA TRP A 54 -8.82 5.11 1.95
C TRP A 54 -7.50 5.44 2.64
N LYS A 55 -7.46 5.20 3.96
CA LYS A 55 -6.22 5.13 4.74
C LYS A 55 -5.39 3.90 4.30
N PRO A 56 -4.05 3.96 4.40
CA PRO A 56 -3.21 2.81 4.12
C PRO A 56 -3.57 1.59 4.98
N LEU A 57 -3.63 0.41 4.36
CA LEU A 57 -3.74 -0.85 5.08
C LEU A 57 -2.36 -1.28 5.57
N GLN A 58 -2.25 -1.61 6.85
CA GLN A 58 -1.00 -2.04 7.46
C GLN A 58 -0.98 -3.54 7.69
N ARG A 59 0.14 -4.19 7.39
CA ARG A 59 0.38 -5.62 7.58
C ARG A 59 1.80 -5.85 8.09
N GLY A 60 2.07 -7.04 8.64
CA GLY A 60 3.39 -7.40 9.17
C GLY A 60 3.39 -7.67 10.67
N SER A 61 4.58 -7.98 11.21
CA SER A 61 4.76 -8.31 12.64
C SER A 61 5.19 -7.11 13.49
N VAL A 62 5.61 -6.02 12.85
CA VAL A 62 6.01 -4.76 13.49
C VAL A 62 5.38 -3.57 12.78
N THR A 63 5.32 -2.43 13.45
CA THR A 63 4.74 -1.19 12.94
C THR A 63 5.68 -0.01 13.25
N GLY A 64 5.65 1.03 12.41
CA GLY A 64 6.42 2.26 12.61
C GLY A 64 7.90 2.18 12.22
N ILE A 65 8.27 1.20 11.38
CA ILE A 65 9.60 1.09 10.75
C ILE A 65 9.59 1.53 9.28
N CYS A 66 8.41 1.67 8.66
CA CYS A 66 8.25 2.31 7.36
C CYS A 66 8.11 3.83 7.50
N PRO A 67 8.83 4.62 6.70
CA PRO A 67 8.56 6.06 6.61
C PRO A 67 7.14 6.29 6.09
N SER A 68 6.43 7.26 6.68
CA SER A 68 5.06 7.57 6.25
C SER A 68 5.06 8.34 4.93
N TYR A 69 4.47 7.74 3.89
CA TYR A 69 4.14 8.43 2.63
C TYR A 69 2.68 8.87 2.52
N SER A 70 1.92 8.74 3.60
CA SER A 70 0.57 9.29 3.69
C SER A 70 0.57 10.55 4.57
N GLN A 71 0.00 11.63 4.06
CA GLN A 71 -0.28 12.85 4.82
C GLN A 71 -1.78 13.16 4.70
N GLY A 72 -2.55 12.71 5.70
CA GLY A 72 -4.01 12.78 5.62
C GLY A 72 -4.56 11.89 4.51
N ARG A 73 -5.12 12.49 3.46
CA ARG A 73 -5.66 11.79 2.27
C ARG A 73 -4.80 12.02 1.02
N GLN A 74 -3.53 12.37 1.18
CA GLN A 74 -2.61 12.60 0.08
C GLN A 74 -1.37 11.72 0.21
N TYR A 75 -0.93 11.18 -0.93
CA TYR A 75 0.32 10.45 -1.05
C TYR A 75 1.47 11.40 -1.38
N VAL A 76 2.50 11.40 -0.53
CA VAL A 76 3.66 12.31 -0.64
C VAL A 76 4.93 11.61 -1.14
N GLY A 77 4.89 10.29 -1.35
CA GLY A 77 6.00 9.54 -1.95
C GLY A 77 6.17 9.81 -3.45
N GLY A 78 7.22 9.24 -4.05
CA GLY A 78 7.37 9.24 -5.51
C GLY A 78 6.35 8.31 -6.17
N LEU A 79 5.79 8.73 -7.30
CA LEU A 79 4.95 7.90 -8.17
C LEU A 79 5.66 7.70 -9.52
N PRO A 80 5.56 6.52 -10.14
CA PRO A 80 6.15 6.27 -11.45
C PRO A 80 5.50 7.11 -12.56
N GLU A 81 4.23 7.47 -12.37
CA GLU A 81 3.41 8.20 -13.31
C GLU A 81 2.54 9.17 -12.53
N GLU A 82 2.47 10.41 -13.01
CA GLU A 82 1.67 11.48 -12.42
C GLU A 82 0.83 12.09 -13.53
N GLU A 83 -0.37 12.55 -13.19
CA GLU A 83 -1.20 13.28 -14.14
C GLU A 83 -0.50 14.59 -14.50
N THR A 84 0.17 14.63 -15.65
CA THR A 84 0.64 15.88 -16.24
C THR A 84 -0.59 16.65 -16.72
N GLN A 85 -0.66 17.96 -16.43
CA GLN A 85 -1.78 18.84 -16.84
C GLN A 85 -2.05 18.85 -18.37
N ASP A 86 -1.14 18.29 -19.16
CA ASP A 86 -1.21 18.18 -20.63
C ASP A 86 -1.58 16.77 -21.14
N ALA A 87 -1.95 15.82 -20.26
CA ALA A 87 -2.46 14.54 -20.72
C ALA A 87 -3.86 14.76 -21.29
N ASP A 88 -3.97 14.61 -22.61
CA ASP A 88 -5.16 14.79 -23.43
C ASP A 88 -6.43 14.34 -22.68
N LYS A 89 -7.36 15.27 -22.53
CA LYS A 89 -8.73 14.97 -22.13
C LYS A 89 -9.35 14.13 -23.24
N ASP A 90 -9.11 12.82 -23.21
CA ASP A 90 -9.86 11.87 -24.00
C ASP A 90 -11.36 12.14 -23.73
N GLU A 91 -12.09 12.47 -24.80
CA GLU A 91 -13.50 12.89 -24.80
C GLU A 91 -14.48 11.83 -24.27
N ASP A 92 -13.96 10.70 -23.79
CA ASP A 92 -14.69 9.56 -23.22
C ASP A 92 -14.56 9.44 -21.70
N GLY A 93 -14.25 10.51 -20.96
CA GLY A 93 -14.59 10.65 -19.52
C GLY A 93 -14.21 9.53 -18.53
N VAL A 94 -13.34 8.57 -18.90
CA VAL A 94 -13.00 7.39 -18.09
C VAL A 94 -11.55 7.03 -18.34
N SER A 95 -10.68 7.41 -17.41
CA SER A 95 -9.53 6.61 -16.95
C SER A 95 -8.79 7.35 -15.84
N GLN A 96 -9.46 7.68 -14.73
CA GLN A 96 -8.72 7.83 -13.47
C GLN A 96 -8.11 6.44 -13.20
N ARG A 97 -6.80 6.29 -13.40
CA ARG A 97 -6.11 5.00 -13.23
C ARG A 97 -5.38 5.02 -11.91
N SER A 98 -6.01 4.52 -10.85
CA SER A 98 -5.34 4.37 -9.55
C SER A 98 -4.18 3.37 -9.62
N VAL A 99 -3.25 3.52 -8.68
CA VAL A 99 -2.08 2.66 -8.49
C VAL A 99 -2.12 2.08 -7.08
N ILE A 100 -1.91 0.77 -6.97
CA ILE A 100 -1.56 0.14 -5.70
C ILE A 100 -0.08 0.35 -5.45
N VAL A 101 0.22 0.97 -4.32
CA VAL A 101 1.57 1.15 -3.78
C VAL A 101 1.73 0.21 -2.60
N VAL A 102 2.70 -0.70 -2.69
CA VAL A 102 3.11 -1.57 -1.58
C VAL A 102 4.50 -1.15 -1.13
N GLN A 103 4.59 -0.67 0.09
CA GLN A 103 5.82 -0.39 0.79
C GLN A 103 6.09 -1.53 1.76
N LEU A 104 7.30 -2.08 1.74
CA LEU A 104 7.74 -3.17 2.61
C LEU A 104 9.05 -2.78 3.27
N CYS A 105 9.03 -2.68 4.60
CA CYS A 105 10.19 -2.29 5.38
C CYS A 105 10.61 -3.39 6.34
N ARG A 106 11.91 -3.50 6.55
CA ARG A 106 12.51 -4.47 7.47
C ARG A 106 13.68 -3.84 8.20
N ASN A 107 13.82 -4.17 9.48
CA ASN A 107 15.02 -3.85 10.24
C ASN A 107 16.19 -4.78 9.85
N SER A 108 17.31 -4.21 9.43
CA SER A 108 18.51 -4.92 8.97
C SER A 108 19.52 -5.24 10.09
N SER A 109 19.18 -4.99 11.35
CA SER A 109 20.06 -5.19 12.51
C SER A 109 20.69 -6.58 12.67
N ALA A 110 20.19 -7.60 11.96
CA ALA A 110 20.77 -8.94 11.90
C ALA A 110 21.87 -9.14 10.83
N LEU A 111 22.12 -8.17 9.95
CA LEU A 111 23.11 -8.23 8.87
C LEU A 111 24.44 -7.54 9.28
N LEU A 112 25.04 -8.00 10.38
CA LEU A 112 26.35 -7.52 10.82
C LEU A 112 27.47 -8.33 10.13
N LEU A 113 27.70 -8.05 8.84
CA LEU A 113 28.96 -8.39 8.17
C LEU A 113 29.75 -7.09 7.95
N GLY A 114 30.53 -6.74 8.98
CA GLY A 114 31.70 -5.86 8.93
C GLY A 114 31.66 -4.64 8.00
N SER A 115 31.14 -3.51 8.46
CA SER A 115 31.71 -2.17 8.20
C SER A 115 30.87 -1.11 8.90
N ALA A 116 31.54 -0.28 9.71
CA ALA A 116 30.96 0.69 10.62
C ALA A 116 30.46 1.98 9.93
N LEU A 117 29.72 1.88 8.81
CA LEU A 117 29.35 3.05 7.99
C LEU A 117 27.87 3.14 7.55
N LEU A 118 26.98 2.23 7.98
CA LEU A 118 25.55 2.31 7.64
C LEU A 118 24.74 2.60 8.92
N MET A 119 24.50 3.88 9.20
CA MET A 119 23.78 4.33 10.40
C MET A 119 22.25 4.31 10.28
N ASP A 120 21.67 4.03 9.11
CA ASP A 120 20.23 3.82 8.96
C ASP A 120 19.96 2.37 8.53
N LYS A 121 19.44 1.58 9.47
CA LYS A 121 19.29 0.11 9.40
C LYS A 121 17.90 -0.33 8.96
N GLU A 122 17.24 0.47 8.14
CA GLU A 122 15.91 0.18 7.63
C GLU A 122 16.02 -0.07 6.13
N MET A 123 15.75 -1.30 5.72
CA MET A 123 15.62 -1.64 4.31
C MET A 123 14.19 -1.37 3.89
N GLU A 124 14.02 -0.70 2.76
CA GLU A 124 12.72 -0.40 2.17
C GLU A 124 12.66 -0.97 0.75
N ALA A 125 11.51 -1.54 0.40
CA ALA A 125 11.17 -1.88 -0.97
C ALA A 125 9.80 -1.29 -1.32
N LEU A 126 9.75 -0.53 -2.41
CA LEU A 126 8.51 0.03 -2.96
C LEU A 126 8.14 -0.70 -4.24
N ALA A 127 6.87 -1.06 -4.37
CA ALA A 127 6.31 -1.60 -5.60
C ALA A 127 5.03 -0.87 -5.97
N PHE A 128 4.87 -0.65 -7.28
CA PHE A 128 3.74 0.05 -7.86
C PHE A 128 3.07 -0.87 -8.87
N SER A 129 1.74 -0.92 -8.86
CA SER A 129 0.97 -1.64 -9.87
C SER A 129 -0.29 -0.86 -10.24
N ARG A 130 -0.45 -0.57 -11.54
CA ARG A 130 -1.65 0.08 -12.07
C ARG A 130 -2.86 -0.82 -11.85
N MET A 131 -3.94 -0.26 -11.34
CA MET A 131 -5.16 -1.01 -11.07
C MET A 131 -5.93 -1.32 -12.35
N LEU A 132 -6.46 -2.54 -12.43
CA LEU A 132 -7.41 -2.94 -13.46
C LEU A 132 -8.83 -2.43 -13.16
N TYR A 133 -9.14 -2.27 -11.88
CA TYR A 133 -10.41 -1.74 -11.36
C TYR A 133 -10.09 -0.55 -10.46
N ASP A 134 -10.60 0.63 -10.79
CA ASP A 134 -10.19 1.86 -10.10
C ASP A 134 -10.64 1.88 -8.63
N GLU A 135 -11.83 1.37 -8.33
CA GLU A 135 -12.40 1.28 -6.98
C GLU A 135 -12.71 -0.19 -6.65
N PRO A 136 -11.79 -0.93 -6.01
CA PRO A 136 -12.08 -2.29 -5.58
C PRO A 136 -13.06 -2.25 -4.42
N GLU A 137 -14.04 -3.17 -4.41
CA GLU A 137 -14.94 -3.30 -3.27
C GLU A 137 -14.19 -3.90 -2.09
N LEU A 138 -14.31 -3.28 -0.92
CA LEU A 138 -13.69 -3.78 0.30
C LEU A 138 -14.71 -4.51 1.15
N ASP A 139 -14.31 -5.62 1.76
CA ASP A 139 -15.13 -6.22 2.80
C ASP A 139 -15.28 -5.28 4.02
N LYS A 140 -16.17 -5.66 4.95
CA LYS A 140 -16.44 -4.85 6.15
C LYS A 140 -15.18 -4.62 7.00
N GLN A 141 -14.28 -5.59 7.06
CA GLN A 141 -13.10 -5.46 7.91
C GLN A 141 -12.11 -4.47 7.30
N LEU A 142 -11.76 -4.66 6.02
CA LEU A 142 -10.88 -3.77 5.30
C LEU A 142 -11.47 -2.37 5.19
N SER A 143 -12.79 -2.22 5.02
CA SER A 143 -13.46 -0.92 5.01
C SER A 143 -13.29 -0.13 6.31
N ARG A 144 -13.26 -0.81 7.47
CA ARG A 144 -12.96 -0.18 8.76
C ARG A 144 -11.49 0.19 8.90
N GLU A 145 -10.59 -0.72 8.54
CA GLU A 145 -9.13 -0.46 8.54
C GLU A 145 -8.77 0.74 7.65
N ALA A 146 -9.41 0.79 6.47
CA ALA A 146 -9.34 1.84 5.48
C ALA A 146 -9.97 3.18 5.91
N GLY A 147 -10.78 3.18 6.97
CA GLY A 147 -11.54 4.36 7.40
C GLY A 147 -12.56 4.85 6.38
N ILE A 148 -13.12 3.94 5.57
CA ILE A 148 -14.21 4.22 4.61
C ILE A 148 -15.57 4.08 5.30
N GLU A 149 -15.73 3.11 6.20
CA GLU A 149 -16.91 3.05 7.06
C GLU A 149 -16.87 4.23 8.03
N ALA A 150 -17.74 5.22 7.76
CA ALA A 150 -18.01 6.30 8.68
C ALA A 150 -18.53 5.73 10.00
N GLU A 151 -18.10 6.33 11.10
CA GLU A 151 -18.79 6.23 12.38
C GLU A 151 -20.30 6.44 12.12
N GLU A 152 -21.12 5.41 12.24
CA GLU A 152 -22.53 5.57 12.58
C GLU A 152 -22.56 6.18 14.00
N LYS A 153 -22.24 7.48 14.10
CA LYS A 153 -22.46 8.27 15.29
C LYS A 153 -23.97 8.49 15.40
N ASP A 154 -24.58 7.63 16.20
CA ASP A 154 -25.75 7.87 17.04
C ASP A 154 -26.67 9.01 16.59
N ASP A 155 -27.65 8.68 15.75
CA ASP A 155 -28.90 9.44 15.67
C ASP A 155 -29.74 9.08 16.91
N ALA A 156 -29.35 9.65 18.06
CA ALA A 156 -30.10 9.59 19.30
C ALA A 156 -30.03 10.96 20.00
N GLY A 157 -31.03 11.79 19.74
CA GLY A 157 -31.26 13.05 20.44
C GLY A 157 -32.39 13.87 19.85
#